data_AF-A0A9E1G1F7-F1
#
_entry.id   AF-A0A9E1G1F7-F1
#
_cell.length_a   1.000
_cell.length_b   1.000
_cell.length_c   1.000
_cell.angle_alpha   90.00
_cell.angle_beta   90.00
_cell.angle_gamma   90.00
#
_symmetry.space_group_name_H-M   'P 1'
#
loop_
_entity.id
_entity.type
_entity.pdbx_description
1 polymer ?
#
loop_
_entity_poly.entity_id
_entity_poly.type
_entity_poly.pdbx_seq_one_letter_code
_entity_poly.pdbx_strand_id
1 'polypeptide(L)' 'KACRVIVPDDQLSLAIGKEGQNARLAARLTGYKIDIKPASQEQELKAIDAQPDEAPEDAEPQA' A
#
# COMPACT_ATOMS: atom_id res chain seq x y z
N LYS A 1 1.26 8.37 -8.22
CA LYS A 1 0.73 7.04 -7.85
C LYS A 1 1.41 6.59 -6.56
N ALA A 2 0.68 6.05 -5.59
CA ALA A 2 1.22 5.66 -4.29
C ALA A 2 0.97 4.17 -4.06
N CYS A 3 1.95 3.47 -3.50
CA CYS A 3 1.88 2.05 -3.18
C CYS A 3 2.13 1.88 -1.68
N ARG A 4 1.23 1.16 -1.01
CA ARG A 4 1.43 0.75 0.38
C ARG A 4 1.97 -0.68 0.37
N VAL A 5 3.04 -0.92 1.13
CA VAL A 5 3.70 -2.22 1.25
C VAL A 5 3.70 -2.63 2.70
N ILE A 6 3.19 -3.84 2.95
CA ILE A 6 3.14 -4.43 4.29
C ILE A 6 4.30 -5.39 4.42
N VAL A 7 5.06 -5.21 5.48
CA VAL A 7 6.27 -6.00 5.73
C VAL A 7 6.19 -6.57 7.14
N PRO A 8 6.61 -7.82 7.39
CA PRO A 8 6.75 -8.35 8.75
C PRO A 8 7.63 -7.43 9.60
N ASP A 9 7.34 -7.30 10.89
CA ASP A 9 8.07 -6.39 11.80
C ASP A 9 9.57 -6.64 11.80
N ASP A 10 9.99 -7.91 11.72
CA ASP A 10 11.40 -8.33 11.65
C ASP A 10 12.13 -7.78 10.41
N GLN A 11 11.40 -7.48 9.35
CA GLN A 11 11.93 -7.02 8.07
C GLN A 11 11.71 -5.53 7.81
N LEU A 12 11.07 -4.80 8.74
CA LEU A 12 10.80 -3.37 8.57
C LEU A 12 12.08 -2.56 8.35
N SER A 13 13.10 -2.81 9.17
CA SER A 13 14.40 -2.12 9.04
C SER A 13 15.10 -2.45 7.73
N LEU A 14 14.99 -3.68 7.23
CA LEU A 14 15.57 -4.09 5.95
C LEU A 14 14.84 -3.44 4.77
N ALA A 15 13.50 -3.37 4.84
CA ALA A 15 12.67 -2.75 3.82
C ALA A 15 12.90 -1.24 3.69
N ILE A 16 13.13 -0.54 4.80
CA ILE A 16 13.53 0.88 4.80
C ILE A 16 14.99 1.01 4.33
N GLY A 17 15.87 0.17 4.86
CA GLY A 17 17.31 0.23 4.65
C GLY A 17 18.00 1.35 5.45
N LYS A 18 19.34 1.37 5.43
CA LYS A 18 20.12 2.40 6.12
C LYS A 18 19.76 3.78 5.55
N GLU A 19 19.33 4.70 6.41
CA GLU A 19 18.86 6.05 6.03
C GLU A 19 17.72 6.07 5.01
N GLY A 20 16.91 5.00 4.91
CA GLY A 20 15.82 4.95 3.94
C GLY A 20 16.27 4.76 2.50
N GLN A 21 17.53 4.36 2.27
CA GLN A 21 18.10 4.23 0.93
C GLN A 21 17.30 3.25 0.05
N ASN A 22 16.82 2.15 0.63
CA ASN A 22 16.12 1.11 -0.10
C ASN A 22 14.75 1.60 -0.59
N ALA A 23 14.00 2.26 0.30
CA ALA A 23 12.72 2.91 -0.04
C ALA A 23 12.89 4.02 -1.10
N ARG A 24 13.96 4.84 -0.99
CA ARG A 24 14.24 5.94 -1.93
C ARG A 24 14.63 5.43 -3.32
N LEU A 25 15.44 4.38 -3.39
CA LEU A 25 15.80 3.75 -4.66
C LEU A 25 14.59 3.10 -5.32
N ALA A 26 13.77 2.37 -4.56
CA ALA A 26 12.55 1.75 -5.07
C ALA A 26 11.55 2.79 -5.59
N ALA A 27 11.41 3.94 -4.91
CA ALA A 27 10.58 5.04 -5.37
C ALA A 27 11.08 5.65 -6.70
N ARG A 28 12.40 5.77 -6.88
CA ARG A 28 13.01 6.24 -8.14
C ARG A 28 12.89 5.24 -9.27
N LEU A 29 13.00 3.94 -8.97
CA LEU A 29 12.92 2.87 -9.97
C LEU A 29 11.49 2.66 -10.47
N THR A 30 10.51 2.75 -9.57
CA THR A 30 9.09 2.51 -9.90
C THR A 30 8.37 3.79 -10.32
N GLY A 31 8.81 4.95 -9.83
CA GLY A 31 8.08 6.21 -9.98
C GLY A 31 6.85 6.33 -9.06
N TYR A 32 6.73 5.46 -8.05
CA TYR A 32 5.65 5.47 -7.07
C TYR A 32 6.13 5.99 -5.72
N LYS A 33 5.22 6.59 -4.96
CA LYS A 33 5.45 6.92 -3.55
C LYS A 33 5.22 5.66 -2.72
N ILE A 34 6.27 5.12 -2.11
CA ILE A 34 6.23 3.86 -1.35
C ILE A 34 6.04 4.18 0.13
N ASP A 35 4.95 3.67 0.71
CA ASP A 35 4.65 3.74 2.14
C ASP A 35 4.81 2.35 2.76
N ILE A 36 5.78 2.17 3.65
CA ILE A 36 6.13 0.86 4.23
C ILE A 36 5.57 0.83 5.64
N LYS A 37 4.67 -0.12 5.92
CA LYS A 37 4.10 -0.32 7.24
C LYS A 37 4.38 -1.73 7.76
N PRO A 38 4.65 -1.88 9.05
CA PRO A 38 4.77 -3.21 9.65
C PRO A 38 3.42 -3.92 9.68
N ALA A 39 3.44 -5.25 9.56
CA ALA A 39 2.25 -6.10 9.63
C ALA A 39 1.52 -5.97 10.97
N SER A 40 2.24 -5.75 12.08
CA SER A 40 1.62 -5.50 13.40
C SER A 40 0.77 -4.22 13.41
N GLN A 41 1.14 -3.20 12.64
CA GLN A 41 0.36 -1.95 12.53
C GLN A 41 -0.84 -2.09 11.57
N GLU A 42 -0.90 -3.19 10.81
CA GLU A 42 -1.97 -3.47 9.87
C GLU A 42 -3.20 -4.13 10.50
N GLN A 43 -3.04 -4.79 11.65
CA GLN A 43 -4.18 -5.31 12.43
C GLN A 43 -5.14 -4.19 12.87
N GLU A 44 -4.65 -2.95 13.00
CA GLU A 44 -5.48 -1.77 13.27
C GLU A 44 -6.06 -1.11 12.00
N LEU A 45 -5.39 -1.20 10.83
CA LEU A 45 -5.84 -0.52 9.59
C LEU A 45 -6.67 -1.38 8.63
N LYS A 46 -6.60 -2.72 8.69
CA LYS A 46 -7.49 -3.60 7.90
C LYS A 46 -8.98 -3.43 8.25
N ALA A 47 -9.29 -2.77 9.37
CA ALA A 47 -10.64 -2.35 9.71
C ALA A 47 -11.12 -1.10 8.93
N ILE A 48 -10.25 -0.38 8.22
CA ILE A 48 -10.56 0.97 7.70
C ILE A 48 -10.40 1.09 6.16
N ASP A 49 -9.51 0.31 5.53
CA ASP A 49 -9.31 0.37 4.06
C ASP A 49 -10.06 -0.72 3.27
N ALA A 50 -11.02 -1.43 3.88
CA ALA A 50 -12.11 -2.04 3.13
C ALA A 50 -13.09 -0.94 2.66
N GLN A 51 -12.58 -0.01 1.85
CA GLN A 51 -13.45 0.85 1.05
C GLN A 51 -13.59 0.25 -0.34
N PRO A 52 -14.84 0.18 -0.83
CA PRO A 52 -15.29 -0.71 -1.88
C PRO A 52 -14.88 -0.11 -3.22
N ASP A 53 -14.05 -0.84 -3.98
CA ASP A 53 -13.81 -0.44 -5.35
C ASP A 53 -15.03 -0.84 -6.20
N GLU A 54 -15.47 0.14 -6.98
CA GLU A 54 -16.22 0.03 -8.22
C GLU A 54 -17.70 -0.36 -8.13
N ALA A 55 -18.55 0.66 -8.07
CA ALA A 55 -19.79 0.63 -8.84
C ALA A 55 -19.46 0.79 -10.33
N PRO A 56 -19.83 -0.13 -11.22
CA PRO A 56 -20.13 0.22 -12.59
C PRO A 56 -21.60 0.64 -12.66
N GLU A 57 -21.81 1.93 -12.93
CA GLU A 57 -22.95 2.39 -13.73
C GLU A 57 -22.94 1.59 -15.04
N ASP A 58 -23.91 0.70 -15.25
CA ASP A 58 -24.53 0.38 -16.55
C ASP A 58 -25.42 -0.87 -16.41
N ALA A 59 -26.69 -0.63 -16.08
CA ALA A 59 -27.78 -1.49 -16.49
C ALA A 59 -28.93 -0.56 -16.90
N GLU A 60 -28.99 -0.27 -18.19
CA GLU A 60 -30.11 0.43 -18.84
C GLU A 60 -31.46 -0.16 -18.38
N PRO A 61 -32.50 0.67 -18.21
CA PRO A 61 -33.83 0.17 -17.89
C PRO A 61 -34.44 -0.37 -19.18
N GLN A 62 -34.68 -1.67 -19.28
CA GLN A 62 -35.53 -2.19 -20.36
C GLN A 62 -36.49 -3.27 -19.86
N ALA A 63 -37.76 -3.03 -20.23
CA ALA A 63 -39.00 -3.81 -20.11
C ALA A 63 -39.77 -3.73 -18.78
#